data_AF-A0A2V7KS76-F1
#
_entry.id   AF-A0A2V7KS76-F1
#
_cell.length_a   1.000
_cell.length_b   1.000
_cell.length_c   1.000
_cell.angle_alpha   90.00
_cell.angle_beta   90.00
_cell.angle_gamma   90.00
#
_symmetry.space_group_name_H-M   'P 1'
#
loop_
_entity.id
_entity.type
_entity.pdbx_description
1 polymer ?
#
loop_
_entity_poly.entity_id
_entity_poly.type
_entity_poly.pdbx_seq_one_letter_code
_entity_poly.pdbx_strand_id
1 'polypeptide(L)'
;MRFGANLLAAGLLLGATLDCGSGLGSAARGGAAGDTVFAEDFESGALAAWEDGVDPSRHHIVTDSLEAQSGRRFLRVTYQAGGDGGWLTHFFLPGYDSLYVSLYVRFPPEWRGGTKLVALYGSRTDDQWSAMGKAGLCPNGSDFFATMVIAEVTGDPGPTRFYSYYPAMAREPDGVTCWGRFGDGTEQYIQPLTLSRGAWHHVEFWVKLNEPGRENAAQQFWIDGTLRGSWTGIEFRTSGKLRLNSVQLTFNRGIAGGPTTQVLDVDHLVITSTKPVSPQH
;
A
#
# COMPACT_ATOMS: atom_id res chain seq x y z
N MET A 1 -20.02 23.61 59.82
CA MET A 1 -21.29 24.27 60.20
C MET A 1 -22.00 24.64 58.91
N ARG A 2 -23.19 24.19 58.52
CA ARG A 2 -24.38 23.68 59.22
C ARG A 2 -24.99 22.50 58.43
N PHE A 3 -25.55 21.54 59.19
CA PHE A 3 -26.79 20.75 59.00
C PHE A 3 -27.38 20.62 57.57
N GLY A 4 -27.78 19.47 57.04
CA GLY A 4 -28.24 18.20 57.63
C GLY A 4 -29.69 17.94 57.22
N ALA A 5 -29.96 16.86 56.48
CA ALA A 5 -31.26 16.17 56.44
C ALA A 5 -31.12 14.77 55.82
N ASN A 6 -31.30 13.75 56.67
CA ASN A 6 -31.49 12.34 56.32
C ASN A 6 -32.95 12.10 55.90
N LEU A 7 -33.18 11.15 54.99
CA LEU A 7 -34.37 10.30 55.01
C LEU A 7 -33.97 8.85 54.68
N LEU A 8 -34.28 7.93 55.61
CA LEU A 8 -34.41 6.48 55.38
C LEU A 8 -35.71 6.23 54.56
N ALA A 9 -36.05 5.10 53.94
CA ALA A 9 -35.81 3.69 54.27
C ALA A 9 -36.26 2.76 53.10
N ALA A 10 -35.98 1.48 53.30
CA ALA A 10 -36.76 0.29 52.91
C ALA A 10 -36.53 -0.31 51.51
N GLY A 11 -35.92 -1.50 51.52
CA GLY A 11 -35.77 -2.37 50.37
C GLY A 11 -37.01 -3.22 50.07
N LEU A 12 -36.96 -3.87 48.92
CA LEU A 12 -37.71 -5.08 48.60
C LEU A 12 -36.82 -5.96 47.72
N LEU A 13 -36.49 -7.17 48.19
CA LEU A 13 -36.02 -8.26 47.33
C LEU A 13 -37.25 -8.95 46.72
N LEU A 14 -37.28 -9.07 45.39
CA LEU A 14 -37.95 -10.17 44.70
C LEU A 14 -37.02 -10.66 43.59
N GLY A 15 -36.85 -11.99 43.53
CA GLY A 15 -36.02 -12.68 42.54
C GLY A 15 -36.81 -13.24 41.36
N ALA A 16 -36.03 -13.92 40.50
CA ALA A 16 -36.39 -14.73 39.32
C ALA A 16 -36.70 -13.90 38.06
N THR A 17 -36.21 -14.19 36.85
CA THR A 17 -35.65 -15.41 36.22
C THR A 17 -34.66 -15.03 35.12
N LEU A 18 -33.79 -15.99 34.73
CA LEU A 18 -33.02 -15.94 33.47
C LEU A 18 -33.93 -15.68 32.26
N ASP A 19 -33.47 -14.87 31.32
CA ASP A 19 -33.65 -15.18 29.91
C ASP A 19 -32.39 -14.84 29.10
N CYS A 20 -32.06 -15.75 28.19
CA CYS A 20 -30.87 -15.78 27.38
C CYS A 20 -31.16 -15.07 26.06
N GLY A 21 -30.62 -13.87 25.88
CA GLY A 21 -30.80 -13.06 24.67
C GLY A 21 -29.46 -12.63 24.11
N SER A 22 -28.95 -13.43 23.20
CA SER A 22 -27.75 -13.23 22.39
C SER A 22 -27.70 -11.87 21.70
N GLY A 23 -26.66 -11.08 22.02
CA GLY A 23 -26.25 -9.88 21.28
C GLY A 23 -24.74 -9.83 21.21
N LEU A 24 -24.14 -10.69 20.38
CA LEU A 24 -22.71 -10.64 20.05
C LEU A 24 -22.45 -9.40 19.18
N GLY A 25 -22.35 -8.25 19.81
CA GLY A 25 -21.64 -7.09 19.26
C GLY A 25 -20.13 -7.35 19.37
N SER A 26 -19.58 -8.17 18.48
CA SER A 26 -18.14 -8.31 18.34
C SER A 26 -17.61 -7.07 17.60
N ALA A 27 -17.23 -6.05 18.38
CA ALA A 27 -16.26 -5.09 17.92
C ALA A 27 -14.94 -5.86 17.71
N ALA A 28 -14.58 -6.12 16.46
CA ALA A 28 -13.30 -6.69 16.11
C ALA A 28 -12.19 -5.68 16.42
N ARG A 29 -11.73 -5.66 17.68
CA ARG A 29 -10.38 -5.24 18.06
C ARG A 29 -9.55 -6.50 18.19
N GLY A 30 -8.49 -6.61 17.39
CA GLY A 30 -7.54 -7.71 17.56
C GLY A 30 -6.58 -7.99 16.42
N GLY A 31 -6.11 -6.97 15.68
CA GLY A 31 -4.81 -7.09 15.02
C GLY A 31 -3.73 -6.81 16.06
N ALA A 32 -2.81 -7.75 16.31
CA ALA A 32 -1.76 -7.57 17.30
C ALA A 32 -0.94 -6.31 17.01
N ALA A 33 -0.93 -5.36 17.95
CA ALA A 33 -0.26 -4.06 17.82
C ALA A 33 1.28 -4.13 17.76
N GLY A 34 1.87 -5.33 17.66
CA GLY A 34 3.32 -5.55 17.61
C GLY A 34 3.92 -5.52 16.20
N ASP A 35 3.10 -5.67 15.14
CA ASP A 35 3.61 -5.90 13.78
C ASP A 35 3.28 -4.77 12.79
N THR A 36 2.42 -3.81 13.15
CA THR A 36 2.03 -2.70 12.26
C THR A 36 3.11 -1.63 12.21
N VAL A 37 3.63 -1.37 11.01
CA VAL A 37 4.63 -0.33 10.73
C VAL A 37 3.95 1.00 10.42
N PHE A 38 2.88 0.96 9.61
CA PHE A 38 2.12 2.14 9.20
C PHE A 38 0.70 1.72 8.85
N ALA A 39 -0.28 2.59 9.11
CA ALA A 39 -1.65 2.39 8.69
C ALA A 39 -2.32 3.74 8.37
N GLU A 40 -3.13 3.76 7.32
CA GLU A 40 -3.93 4.90 6.89
C GLU A 40 -5.28 4.38 6.38
N ASP A 41 -6.33 4.64 7.15
CA ASP A 41 -7.73 4.37 6.81
C ASP A 41 -8.45 5.64 6.31
N PHE A 42 -7.73 6.77 6.22
CA PHE A 42 -8.24 8.08 5.84
C PHE A 42 -9.34 8.65 6.77
N GLU A 43 -9.61 7.99 7.91
CA GLU A 43 -10.59 8.41 8.90
C GLU A 43 -10.08 9.54 9.79
N SER A 44 -8.86 10.03 9.62
CA SER A 44 -8.49 11.32 10.19
C SER A 44 -9.19 12.47 9.45
N GLY A 45 -9.51 12.30 8.17
CA GLY A 45 -9.94 13.38 7.28
C GLY A 45 -8.80 14.28 6.79
N ALA A 46 -7.55 13.93 7.09
CA ALA A 46 -6.36 14.68 6.74
C ALA A 46 -5.28 13.76 6.17
N LEU A 47 -4.33 14.34 5.41
CA LEU A 47 -3.17 13.63 4.87
C LEU A 47 -1.89 13.95 5.65
N ALA A 48 -2.02 14.29 6.94
CA ALA A 48 -0.90 14.73 7.77
C ALA A 48 0.15 13.63 8.04
N ALA A 49 -0.22 12.35 7.83
CA ALA A 49 0.69 11.22 7.94
C ALA A 49 1.66 11.11 6.75
N TRP A 50 1.46 11.87 5.67
CA TRP A 50 2.27 11.82 4.46
C TRP A 50 3.25 12.99 4.43
N GLU A 51 4.53 12.73 4.68
CA GLU A 51 5.56 13.78 4.79
C GLU A 51 5.91 14.44 3.46
N ASP A 52 5.59 13.80 2.33
CA ASP A 52 5.90 14.32 0.99
C ASP A 52 4.82 14.00 -0.05
N GLY A 53 4.68 14.89 -1.03
CA GLY A 53 3.85 14.70 -2.22
C GLY A 53 2.39 15.18 -2.13
N VAL A 54 1.91 15.58 -0.95
CA VAL A 54 0.52 16.06 -0.77
C VAL A 54 0.24 17.28 -1.67
N ASP A 55 -0.46 17.03 -2.77
CA ASP A 55 -1.01 18.06 -3.66
C ASP A 55 -2.54 18.20 -3.47
N PRO A 56 -3.04 19.31 -2.91
CA PRO A 56 -4.48 19.52 -2.69
C PRO A 56 -5.29 19.73 -3.98
N SER A 57 -4.64 19.86 -5.15
CA SER A 57 -5.31 19.85 -6.45
C SER A 57 -5.55 18.43 -7.00
N ARG A 58 -4.98 17.41 -6.35
CA ARG A 58 -5.04 16.00 -6.79
C ARG A 58 -5.57 15.08 -5.70
N HIS A 59 -5.17 15.27 -4.45
CA HIS A 59 -5.47 14.36 -3.35
C HIS A 59 -6.57 14.92 -2.45
N HIS A 60 -7.70 14.22 -2.39
CA HIS A 60 -8.86 14.63 -1.62
C HIS A 60 -9.36 13.51 -0.74
N ILE A 61 -9.66 13.81 0.53
CA ILE A 61 -10.41 12.88 1.37
C ILE A 61 -11.90 13.08 1.08
N VAL A 62 -12.55 12.05 0.55
CA VAL A 62 -14.00 12.03 0.32
C VAL A 62 -14.67 11.45 1.54
N THR A 63 -15.78 12.04 1.98
CA THR A 63 -16.63 11.49 3.06
C THR A 63 -17.92 10.95 2.47
N ASP A 64 -18.00 9.64 2.29
CA ASP A 64 -19.18 8.93 1.79
C ASP A 64 -19.13 7.46 2.26
N SER A 65 -19.98 7.09 3.22
CA SER A 65 -20.02 5.73 3.76
C SER A 65 -20.67 4.69 2.85
N LEU A 66 -21.33 5.11 1.77
CA LEU A 66 -21.89 4.18 0.79
C LEU A 66 -20.84 3.75 -0.25
N GLU A 67 -19.83 4.61 -0.45
CA GLU A 67 -18.78 4.42 -1.44
C GLU A 67 -17.44 3.97 -0.83
N ALA A 68 -17.17 4.33 0.43
CA ALA A 68 -15.96 3.93 1.14
C ALA A 68 -15.83 2.41 1.22
N GLN A 69 -14.61 1.91 1.09
CA GLN A 69 -14.38 0.47 1.25
C GLN A 69 -14.55 0.06 2.71
N SER A 70 -14.10 0.91 3.62
CA SER A 70 -14.31 0.77 5.06
C SER A 70 -14.65 2.12 5.70
N GLY A 71 -15.37 2.10 6.82
CA GLY A 71 -15.71 3.33 7.53
C GLY A 71 -16.61 4.27 6.72
N ARG A 72 -16.16 5.49 6.49
CA ARG A 72 -16.89 6.56 5.80
C ARG A 72 -16.01 7.50 4.97
N ARG A 73 -14.69 7.34 4.97
CA ARG A 73 -13.76 8.17 4.23
C ARG A 73 -12.76 7.33 3.46
N PHE A 74 -12.31 7.87 2.34
CA PHE A 74 -11.28 7.28 1.50
C PHE A 74 -10.53 8.39 0.76
N LEU A 75 -9.34 8.06 0.26
CA LEU A 75 -8.58 8.94 -0.60
C LEU A 75 -9.11 8.84 -2.03
N ARG A 76 -9.49 9.98 -2.62
CA ARG A 76 -9.72 10.14 -4.05
C ARG A 76 -8.56 10.92 -4.66
N VAL A 77 -7.95 10.33 -5.68
CA VAL A 77 -6.84 10.91 -6.43
C VAL A 77 -7.34 11.36 -7.79
N THR A 78 -7.12 12.62 -8.13
CA THR A 78 -7.48 13.20 -9.42
C THR A 78 -6.28 13.23 -10.34
N TYR A 79 -6.41 12.57 -11.48
CA TYR A 79 -5.50 12.64 -12.61
C TYR A 79 -6.05 13.69 -13.55
N GLN A 80 -5.41 14.85 -13.65
CA GLN A 80 -5.78 15.85 -14.65
C GLN A 80 -5.52 15.32 -16.06
N ALA A 81 -6.29 15.77 -17.05
CA ALA A 81 -6.05 15.41 -18.45
C ALA A 81 -4.59 15.70 -18.86
N GLY A 82 -3.93 14.72 -19.48
CA GLY A 82 -2.52 14.76 -19.84
C GLY A 82 -1.53 14.62 -18.68
N GLY A 83 -2.01 14.54 -17.43
CA GLY A 83 -1.19 14.46 -16.23
C GLY A 83 -1.27 13.12 -15.50
N ASP A 84 -0.67 13.11 -14.31
CA ASP A 84 -0.68 12.00 -13.37
C ASP A 84 -1.31 12.40 -12.02
N GLY A 85 -1.53 11.43 -11.14
CA GLY A 85 -2.15 11.68 -9.85
C GLY A 85 -1.17 12.18 -8.77
N GLY A 86 0.11 12.35 -9.08
CA GLY A 86 1.14 12.69 -8.09
C GLY A 86 1.58 11.49 -7.24
N TRP A 87 1.93 11.75 -5.99
CA TRP A 87 2.34 10.72 -5.03
C TRP A 87 2.08 11.17 -3.59
N LEU A 88 2.08 10.22 -2.66
CA LEU A 88 2.11 10.45 -1.22
C LEU A 88 3.16 9.52 -0.61
N THR A 89 4.18 10.07 0.05
CA THR A 89 5.28 9.29 0.64
C THR A 89 5.20 9.32 2.16
N HIS A 90 5.33 8.15 2.79
CA HIS A 90 5.53 8.02 4.23
C HIS A 90 6.86 7.30 4.53
N PHE A 91 7.67 7.86 5.44
CA PHE A 91 8.99 7.34 5.78
C PHE A 91 9.00 6.63 7.14
N PHE A 92 9.72 5.51 7.24
CA PHE A 92 9.89 4.73 8.47
C PHE A 92 11.34 4.24 8.62
N LEU A 93 12.26 5.18 8.79
CA LEU A 93 13.68 4.89 9.03
C LEU A 93 13.91 4.19 10.38
N PRO A 94 14.96 3.34 10.51
CA PRO A 94 15.94 3.00 9.47
C PRO A 94 15.39 2.02 8.43
N GLY A 95 14.21 1.45 8.65
CA GLY A 95 13.54 0.50 7.76
C GLY A 95 13.66 -0.95 8.19
N TYR A 96 13.16 -1.83 7.33
CA TYR A 96 12.95 -3.25 7.57
C TYR A 96 13.58 -4.09 6.47
N ASP A 97 13.87 -5.35 6.80
CA ASP A 97 14.31 -6.34 5.80
C ASP A 97 13.14 -7.06 5.13
N SER A 98 11.94 -6.97 5.70
CA SER A 98 10.73 -7.50 5.10
C SER A 98 9.52 -6.65 5.49
N LEU A 99 8.64 -6.41 4.53
CA LEU A 99 7.37 -5.75 4.74
C LEU A 99 6.27 -6.42 3.92
N TYR A 100 5.08 -6.45 4.50
CA TYR A 100 3.84 -6.75 3.81
C TYR A 100 2.99 -5.47 3.78
N VAL A 101 2.41 -5.17 2.63
CA VAL A 101 1.54 -4.02 2.37
C VAL A 101 0.20 -4.54 1.88
N SER A 102 -0.88 -3.98 2.41
CA SER A 102 -2.26 -4.25 2.04
C SER A 102 -2.97 -2.92 1.82
N LEU A 103 -3.71 -2.78 0.73
CA LEU A 103 -4.56 -1.62 0.46
C LEU A 103 -5.72 -1.98 -0.45
N TYR A 104 -6.76 -1.17 -0.46
CA TYR A 104 -7.83 -1.26 -1.43
C TYR A 104 -7.69 -0.19 -2.49
N VAL A 105 -7.93 -0.56 -3.75
CA VAL A 105 -7.93 0.35 -4.89
C VAL A 105 -9.21 0.18 -5.69
N ARG A 106 -9.74 1.28 -6.23
CA ARG A 106 -10.90 1.25 -7.11
C ARG A 106 -10.71 2.19 -8.30
N PHE A 107 -10.65 1.58 -9.48
CA PHE A 107 -10.71 2.27 -10.75
C PHE A 107 -12.16 2.60 -11.10
N PRO A 108 -12.47 3.81 -11.61
CA PRO A 108 -13.82 4.15 -12.06
C PRO A 108 -14.17 3.41 -13.36
N PRO A 109 -15.47 3.23 -13.68
CA PRO A 109 -15.95 2.53 -14.88
C PRO A 109 -15.31 3.01 -16.20
N GLU A 110 -15.03 4.30 -16.31
CA GLU A 110 -14.50 4.99 -17.47
C GLU A 110 -12.97 5.06 -17.54
N TRP A 111 -12.26 4.48 -16.55
CA TRP A 111 -10.80 4.56 -16.47
C TRP A 111 -10.11 4.16 -17.78
N ARG A 112 -9.03 4.89 -18.12
CA ARG A 112 -8.17 4.68 -19.28
C ARG A 112 -6.69 4.72 -18.90
N GLY A 113 -5.92 3.80 -19.49
CA GLY A 113 -4.47 3.70 -19.39
C GLY A 113 -3.96 3.00 -18.13
N GLY A 114 -2.64 2.97 -18.00
CA GLY A 114 -1.95 2.43 -16.84
C GLY A 114 -1.71 3.47 -15.75
N THR A 115 -1.33 2.99 -14.56
CA THR A 115 -0.83 3.80 -13.46
C THR A 115 -0.02 2.93 -12.52
N LYS A 116 0.96 3.51 -11.83
CA LYS A 116 1.49 2.92 -10.63
C LYS A 116 0.42 2.96 -9.52
N LEU A 117 0.57 2.11 -8.50
CA LEU A 117 -0.34 2.05 -7.37
C LEU A 117 0.40 2.32 -6.06
N VAL A 118 1.30 1.41 -5.68
CA VAL A 118 1.99 1.45 -4.40
C VAL A 118 3.42 0.94 -4.56
N ALA A 119 4.35 1.62 -3.91
CA ALA A 119 5.78 1.35 -3.96
C ALA A 119 6.38 1.21 -2.56
N LEU A 120 7.36 0.33 -2.44
CA LEU A 120 8.34 0.36 -1.35
C LEU A 120 9.69 0.80 -1.91
N TYR A 121 10.36 1.68 -1.18
CA TYR A 121 11.69 2.14 -1.54
C TYR A 121 12.75 1.67 -0.55
N GLY A 122 13.93 1.44 -1.11
CA GLY A 122 15.15 1.12 -0.42
C GLY A 122 16.09 2.31 -0.39
N SER A 123 15.83 3.31 0.45
CA SER A 123 16.78 4.41 0.65
C SER A 123 17.92 3.97 1.57
N ARG A 124 19.02 4.71 1.54
CA ARG A 124 20.10 4.57 2.51
C ARG A 124 19.60 4.98 3.90
N THR A 125 20.00 4.23 4.91
CA THR A 125 19.71 4.50 6.33
C THR A 125 20.22 5.85 6.83
N ASP A 126 21.20 6.45 6.13
CA ASP A 126 21.75 7.78 6.42
C ASP A 126 21.23 8.88 5.46
N ASP A 127 20.31 8.55 4.54
CA ASP A 127 19.73 9.48 3.57
C ASP A 127 18.39 8.94 3.05
N GLN A 128 17.30 9.37 3.69
CA GLN A 128 15.94 8.92 3.38
C GLN A 128 15.50 9.20 1.94
N TRP A 129 16.15 10.15 1.26
CA TRP A 129 15.81 10.58 -0.09
C TRP A 129 16.60 9.83 -1.16
N SER A 130 17.53 8.95 -0.79
CA SER A 130 18.48 8.36 -1.74
C SER A 130 17.80 7.50 -2.82
N ALA A 131 16.58 7.00 -2.60
CA ALA A 131 15.81 6.26 -3.60
C ALA A 131 14.77 7.09 -4.38
N MET A 132 14.59 8.37 -4.03
CA MET A 132 13.63 9.26 -4.67
C MET A 132 14.18 9.86 -5.97
N GLY A 133 13.30 10.09 -6.95
CA GLY A 133 13.66 10.73 -8.22
C GLY A 133 14.63 9.93 -9.10
N LYS A 134 14.63 8.60 -8.99
CA LYS A 134 15.60 7.71 -9.67
C LYS A 134 15.15 7.13 -11.01
N ALA A 135 14.09 7.68 -11.60
CA ALA A 135 13.64 7.26 -12.92
C ALA A 135 14.78 7.36 -13.94
N GLY A 136 14.99 6.29 -14.71
CA GLY A 136 16.05 6.19 -15.72
C GLY A 136 17.45 5.85 -15.18
N LEU A 137 17.65 5.80 -13.86
CA LEU A 137 18.96 5.50 -13.26
C LEU A 137 19.10 4.00 -12.92
N CYS A 138 20.31 3.49 -13.07
CA CYS A 138 20.66 2.12 -12.72
C CYS A 138 21.21 2.05 -11.28
N PRO A 139 20.55 1.33 -10.35
CA PRO A 139 21.08 1.08 -9.02
C PRO A 139 22.42 0.35 -9.05
N ASN A 140 23.23 0.55 -8.02
CA ASN A 140 24.49 -0.18 -7.82
C ASN A 140 24.47 -1.10 -6.58
N GLY A 141 23.33 -1.15 -5.88
CA GLY A 141 23.12 -2.02 -4.71
C GLY A 141 23.53 -1.40 -3.37
N SER A 142 24.11 -0.20 -3.40
CA SER A 142 24.48 0.57 -2.20
C SER A 142 23.85 1.97 -2.17
N ASP A 143 23.23 2.40 -3.26
CA ASP A 143 22.65 3.73 -3.46
C ASP A 143 21.12 3.75 -3.28
N PHE A 144 20.40 2.85 -3.94
CA PHE A 144 18.96 2.67 -3.79
C PHE A 144 18.48 1.31 -4.33
N PHE A 145 17.23 0.98 -4.04
CA PHE A 145 16.39 0.10 -4.85
C PHE A 145 14.95 0.57 -4.76
N ALA A 146 14.08 0.07 -5.65
CA ALA A 146 12.65 0.33 -5.56
C ALA A 146 11.87 -0.87 -6.09
N THR A 147 10.73 -1.17 -5.49
CA THR A 147 9.78 -2.11 -6.08
C THR A 147 8.36 -1.63 -5.83
N MET A 148 7.50 -1.83 -6.82
CA MET A 148 6.13 -1.34 -6.79
C MET A 148 5.20 -2.31 -7.51
N VAL A 149 3.93 -2.24 -7.16
CA VAL A 149 2.84 -2.86 -7.91
C VAL A 149 2.21 -1.80 -8.80
N ILE A 150 2.05 -2.11 -10.08
CA ILE A 150 1.48 -1.19 -11.07
C ILE A 150 0.37 -1.87 -11.85
N ALA A 151 -0.51 -1.08 -12.43
CA ALA A 151 -1.33 -1.45 -13.57
C ALA A 151 -0.66 -0.98 -14.87
N GLU A 152 -0.34 -1.92 -15.76
CA GLU A 152 0.36 -1.61 -17.01
C GLU A 152 -0.43 -0.71 -17.96
N VAL A 153 0.31 0.01 -18.81
CA VAL A 153 -0.25 0.89 -19.86
C VAL A 153 -0.86 0.15 -21.05
N THR A 154 -0.73 -1.17 -21.10
CA THR A 154 -1.22 -2.02 -22.19
C THR A 154 -2.74 -2.29 -22.13
N GLY A 155 -3.46 -1.65 -21.20
CA GLY A 155 -4.92 -1.75 -21.07
C GLY A 155 -5.54 -0.63 -20.22
N ASP A 156 -6.83 -0.80 -19.91
CA ASP A 156 -7.68 0.20 -19.24
C ASP A 156 -8.41 -0.35 -17.98
N PRO A 157 -7.75 -0.57 -16.83
CA PRO A 157 -6.30 -0.66 -16.66
C PRO A 157 -5.72 -1.97 -17.23
N GLY A 158 -4.42 -1.99 -17.52
CA GLY A 158 -3.72 -3.19 -17.97
C GLY A 158 -3.47 -4.21 -16.85
N PRO A 159 -2.72 -5.29 -17.15
CA PRO A 159 -2.31 -6.27 -16.16
C PRO A 159 -1.60 -5.63 -14.95
N THR A 160 -1.91 -6.14 -13.76
CA THR A 160 -1.21 -5.77 -12.52
C THR A 160 0.07 -6.59 -12.42
N ARG A 161 1.22 -5.93 -12.27
CA ARG A 161 2.54 -6.57 -12.18
C ARG A 161 3.49 -5.82 -11.25
N PHE A 162 4.60 -6.48 -10.91
CA PHE A 162 5.74 -5.80 -10.29
C PHE A 162 6.39 -4.81 -11.27
N TYR A 163 7.03 -3.79 -10.73
CA TYR A 163 7.95 -2.94 -11.46
C TYR A 163 9.13 -2.61 -10.56
N SER A 164 10.26 -3.27 -10.78
CA SER A 164 11.37 -3.31 -9.80
C SER A 164 12.68 -2.75 -10.38
N TYR A 165 13.38 -1.94 -9.58
CA TYR A 165 14.73 -1.44 -9.79
C TYR A 165 15.70 -2.17 -8.88
N TYR A 166 16.69 -2.83 -9.46
CA TYR A 166 17.71 -3.62 -8.76
C TYR A 166 19.01 -3.61 -9.59
N PRO A 167 20.19 -3.89 -8.99
CA PRO A 167 21.47 -3.65 -9.64
C PRO A 167 21.73 -4.49 -10.89
N ALA A 168 21.28 -5.75 -10.90
CA ALA A 168 21.45 -6.67 -12.02
C ALA A 168 20.44 -6.45 -13.16
N MET A 169 19.52 -5.49 -13.04
CA MET A 169 18.53 -5.25 -14.08
C MET A 169 19.20 -4.86 -15.40
N ALA A 170 18.64 -5.34 -16.52
CA ALA A 170 19.14 -4.98 -17.83
C ALA A 170 19.16 -3.45 -18.03
N ARG A 171 20.17 -2.95 -18.73
CA ARG A 171 20.17 -1.58 -19.28
C ARG A 171 19.33 -1.56 -20.55
N GLU A 172 18.77 -0.39 -20.86
CA GLU A 172 18.11 -0.15 -22.13
C GLU A 172 19.11 -0.16 -23.31
N PRO A 173 18.64 -0.26 -24.57
CA PRO A 173 19.52 -0.32 -25.74
C PRO A 173 20.49 0.87 -25.89
N ASP A 174 20.22 2.00 -25.22
CA ASP A 174 21.13 3.15 -25.17
C ASP A 174 22.38 2.92 -24.29
N GLY A 175 22.43 1.83 -23.52
CA GLY A 175 23.53 1.46 -22.62
C GLY A 175 23.62 2.31 -21.35
N VAL A 176 22.72 3.28 -21.15
CA VAL A 176 22.79 4.26 -20.06
C VAL A 176 21.57 4.16 -19.15
N THR A 177 20.38 4.07 -19.74
CA THR A 177 19.11 4.17 -19.03
C THR A 177 18.75 2.82 -18.43
N CYS A 178 18.15 2.84 -17.25
CA CYS A 178 17.46 1.68 -16.70
C CYS A 178 16.01 2.00 -16.34
N TRP A 179 15.10 1.17 -16.83
CA TRP A 179 13.69 1.16 -16.43
C TRP A 179 13.42 -0.06 -15.56
N GLY A 180 12.47 0.08 -14.63
CA GLY A 180 12.04 -1.01 -13.79
C GLY A 180 11.60 -2.21 -14.62
N ARG A 181 11.82 -3.41 -14.09
CA ARG A 181 11.49 -4.66 -14.76
C ARG A 181 10.24 -5.28 -14.15
N PHE A 182 9.45 -5.91 -15.01
CA PHE A 182 8.31 -6.75 -14.61
C PHE A 182 8.75 -8.15 -14.19
N GLY A 183 10.01 -8.49 -14.41
CA GLY A 183 10.58 -9.83 -14.32
C GLY A 183 11.88 -9.93 -15.08
N ASP A 184 12.64 -10.99 -14.84
CA ASP A 184 13.90 -11.34 -15.51
C ASP A 184 14.06 -12.82 -15.85
N GLY A 185 12.95 -13.56 -15.91
CA GLY A 185 12.88 -14.97 -16.27
C GLY A 185 12.65 -15.92 -15.09
N THR A 186 12.60 -15.40 -13.86
CA THR A 186 12.36 -16.19 -12.63
C THR A 186 11.01 -15.89 -11.98
N GLU A 187 10.33 -14.84 -12.44
CA GLU A 187 8.99 -14.46 -12.03
C GLU A 187 7.92 -15.41 -12.55
N GLN A 188 6.83 -15.50 -11.80
CA GLN A 188 5.63 -16.24 -12.17
C GLN A 188 4.42 -15.33 -12.00
N TYR A 189 3.56 -15.29 -13.02
CA TYR A 189 2.32 -14.53 -13.01
C TYR A 189 1.12 -15.44 -13.31
N ILE A 190 0.07 -15.34 -12.49
CA ILE A 190 -1.13 -16.18 -12.56
C ILE A 190 -2.32 -15.32 -12.97
N GLN A 191 -2.90 -15.61 -14.14
CA GLN A 191 -4.07 -14.90 -14.65
C GLN A 191 -5.35 -15.16 -13.83
N PRO A 192 -6.33 -14.23 -13.84
CA PRO A 192 -6.25 -12.88 -14.39
C PRO A 192 -5.39 -11.93 -13.52
N LEU A 193 -4.68 -11.01 -14.18
CA LEU A 193 -3.90 -9.96 -13.53
C LEU A 193 -4.60 -8.60 -13.51
N THR A 194 -5.70 -8.44 -14.25
CA THR A 194 -6.39 -7.16 -14.40
C THR A 194 -7.34 -6.89 -13.24
N LEU A 195 -7.32 -5.65 -12.74
CA LEU A 195 -8.30 -5.16 -11.78
C LEU A 195 -9.54 -4.68 -12.54
N SER A 196 -10.72 -5.14 -12.14
CA SER A 196 -11.96 -4.70 -12.78
C SER A 196 -12.28 -3.25 -12.40
N ARG A 197 -13.02 -2.56 -13.28
CA ARG A 197 -13.44 -1.17 -13.07
C ARG A 197 -14.79 -1.13 -12.34
N GLY A 198 -15.00 -0.10 -11.53
CA GLY A 198 -16.23 0.12 -10.77
C GLY A 198 -16.34 -0.68 -9.47
N ALA A 199 -15.28 -1.40 -9.06
CA ALA A 199 -15.26 -2.20 -7.84
C ALA A 199 -13.98 -1.96 -7.03
N TRP A 200 -14.10 -2.07 -5.71
CA TRP A 200 -12.94 -2.14 -4.83
C TRP A 200 -12.25 -3.48 -4.97
N HIS A 201 -10.93 -3.45 -5.14
CA HIS A 201 -10.08 -4.62 -5.15
C HIS A 201 -9.08 -4.54 -4.02
N HIS A 202 -8.89 -5.67 -3.34
CA HIS A 202 -7.86 -5.80 -2.32
C HIS A 202 -6.54 -6.13 -3.01
N VAL A 203 -5.57 -5.23 -2.93
CA VAL A 203 -4.22 -5.43 -3.46
C VAL A 203 -3.28 -5.61 -2.28
N GLU A 204 -2.47 -6.65 -2.35
CA GLU A 204 -1.50 -6.95 -1.30
C GLU A 204 -0.16 -7.23 -1.96
N PHE A 205 0.94 -6.78 -1.35
CA PHE A 205 2.26 -7.26 -1.77
C PHE A 205 3.23 -7.34 -0.62
N TRP A 206 4.11 -8.33 -0.71
CA TRP A 206 5.13 -8.62 0.27
C TRP A 206 6.49 -8.58 -0.39
N VAL A 207 7.45 -8.00 0.31
CA VAL A 207 8.85 -7.93 -0.11
C VAL A 207 9.72 -8.40 1.05
N LYS A 208 10.71 -9.23 0.73
CA LYS A 208 11.82 -9.59 1.62
C LYS A 208 13.12 -9.31 0.87
N LEU A 209 13.97 -8.50 1.49
CA LEU A 209 15.29 -8.20 0.97
C LEU A 209 16.22 -9.41 1.07
N ASN A 210 17.20 -9.44 0.17
CA ASN A 210 18.29 -10.37 0.26
C ASN A 210 19.25 -10.03 1.40
N GLU A 211 20.04 -11.02 1.80
CA GLU A 211 21.29 -10.75 2.51
C GLU A 211 22.35 -10.22 1.52
N PRO A 212 23.16 -9.21 1.89
CA PRO A 212 24.25 -8.73 1.02
C PRO A 212 25.15 -9.86 0.50
N GLY A 213 25.39 -9.89 -0.81
CA GLY A 213 26.19 -10.94 -1.46
C GLY A 213 25.41 -12.23 -1.75
N ARG A 214 24.07 -12.20 -1.64
CA ARG A 214 23.17 -13.30 -2.02
C ARG A 214 22.02 -12.79 -2.87
N GLU A 215 21.60 -13.60 -3.82
CA GLU A 215 20.42 -13.38 -4.67
C GLU A 215 19.21 -14.14 -4.08
N ASN A 216 18.80 -13.79 -2.86
CA ASN A 216 17.73 -14.50 -2.16
C ASN A 216 16.59 -13.58 -1.68
N ALA A 217 16.44 -12.42 -2.30
CA ALA A 217 15.26 -11.61 -2.11
C ALA A 217 14.05 -12.29 -2.76
N ALA A 218 12.87 -11.95 -2.25
CA ALA A 218 11.61 -12.45 -2.74
C ALA A 218 10.55 -11.36 -2.67
N GLN A 219 9.65 -11.37 -3.65
CA GLN A 219 8.45 -10.55 -3.64
C GLN A 219 7.25 -11.33 -4.16
N GLN A 220 6.08 -11.05 -3.59
CA GLN A 220 4.82 -11.67 -3.96
C GLN A 220 3.70 -10.63 -3.93
N PHE A 221 2.68 -10.77 -4.78
CA PHE A 221 1.48 -9.96 -4.67
C PHE A 221 0.22 -10.77 -4.90
N TRP A 222 -0.87 -10.30 -4.28
CA TRP A 222 -2.20 -10.86 -4.33
C TRP A 222 -3.19 -9.83 -4.84
N ILE A 223 -4.23 -10.33 -5.49
CA ILE A 223 -5.43 -9.58 -5.84
C ILE A 223 -6.60 -10.37 -5.30
N ASP A 224 -7.41 -9.72 -4.47
CA ASP A 224 -8.59 -10.28 -3.81
C ASP A 224 -8.26 -11.62 -3.12
N GLY A 225 -7.18 -11.62 -2.32
CA GLY A 225 -6.70 -12.79 -1.58
C GLY A 225 -6.05 -13.90 -2.42
N THR A 226 -6.03 -13.78 -3.75
CA THR A 226 -5.43 -14.79 -4.64
C THR A 226 -4.00 -14.41 -5.01
N LEU A 227 -3.03 -15.32 -4.85
CA LEU A 227 -1.65 -15.08 -5.30
C LEU A 227 -1.61 -14.89 -6.82
N ARG A 228 -1.15 -13.72 -7.27
CA ARG A 228 -1.13 -13.35 -8.69
C ARG A 228 0.28 -13.21 -9.25
N GLY A 229 1.26 -12.92 -8.41
CA GLY A 229 2.65 -12.98 -8.85
C GLY A 229 3.64 -13.27 -7.75
N SER A 230 4.74 -13.87 -8.15
CA SER A 230 5.88 -14.20 -7.30
C SER A 230 7.16 -14.00 -8.09
N TRP A 231 8.18 -13.42 -7.47
CA TRP A 231 9.49 -13.25 -8.07
C TRP A 231 10.55 -13.41 -6.99
N THR A 232 11.46 -14.35 -7.20
CA THR A 232 12.53 -14.73 -6.28
C THR A 232 13.87 -14.70 -7.00
N GLY A 233 14.97 -14.74 -6.26
CA GLY A 233 16.30 -14.74 -6.91
C GLY A 233 16.78 -13.34 -7.26
N ILE A 234 16.21 -12.30 -6.64
CA ILE A 234 16.59 -10.91 -6.86
C ILE A 234 17.68 -10.54 -5.82
N GLU A 235 18.67 -9.75 -6.23
CA GLU A 235 19.54 -9.01 -5.31
C GLU A 235 19.12 -7.54 -5.33
N PHE A 236 18.38 -7.06 -4.32
CA PHE A 236 18.04 -5.64 -4.22
C PHE A 236 19.20 -4.79 -3.67
N ARG A 237 20.11 -5.39 -2.90
CA ARG A 237 21.20 -4.67 -2.23
C ARG A 237 22.48 -5.50 -2.11
N THR A 238 23.60 -4.79 -2.19
CA THR A 238 24.95 -5.30 -1.86
C THR A 238 25.43 -4.76 -0.50
N SER A 239 24.65 -3.89 0.15
CA SER A 239 25.00 -3.23 1.41
C SER A 239 23.83 -3.25 2.40
N GLY A 240 24.13 -3.51 3.68
CA GLY A 240 23.16 -3.41 4.78
C GLY A 240 22.68 -1.99 5.08
N LYS A 241 23.20 -0.98 4.37
CA LYS A 241 22.72 0.41 4.46
C LYS A 241 21.37 0.63 3.78
N LEU A 242 20.96 -0.24 2.85
CA LEU A 242 19.65 -0.15 2.20
C LEU A 242 18.64 -1.04 2.94
N ARG A 243 17.49 -0.47 3.31
CA ARG A 243 16.38 -1.15 4.00
C ARG A 243 15.07 -0.69 3.36
N LEU A 244 14.01 -1.48 3.45
CA LEU A 244 12.66 -1.02 3.11
C LEU A 244 12.27 0.06 4.11
N ASN A 245 12.28 1.33 3.73
CA ASN A 245 12.15 2.46 4.66
C ASN A 245 11.22 3.57 4.22
N SER A 246 10.53 3.41 3.09
CA SER A 246 9.36 4.23 2.79
C SER A 246 8.33 3.45 1.98
N VAL A 247 7.08 3.86 2.16
CA VAL A 247 5.98 3.53 1.28
C VAL A 247 5.62 4.77 0.48
N GLN A 248 5.24 4.57 -0.77
CA GLN A 248 4.63 5.63 -1.56
C GLN A 248 3.35 5.11 -2.21
N LEU A 249 2.24 5.80 -2.00
CA LEU A 249 1.13 5.73 -2.95
C LEU A 249 1.56 6.54 -4.15
N THR A 250 1.79 5.89 -5.29
CA THR A 250 2.43 6.50 -6.45
C THR A 250 1.49 6.42 -7.62
N PHE A 251 1.07 7.56 -8.14
CA PHE A 251 -0.02 7.69 -9.11
C PHE A 251 0.51 8.12 -10.48
N ASN A 252 1.74 7.72 -10.80
CA ASN A 252 2.41 8.07 -12.04
C ASN A 252 1.91 7.21 -13.21
N ARG A 253 1.76 7.83 -14.39
CA ARG A 253 1.30 7.19 -15.64
C ARG A 253 2.41 6.93 -16.67
N GLY A 254 3.67 7.21 -16.32
CA GLY A 254 4.75 7.26 -17.29
C GLY A 254 4.54 8.38 -18.31
N ILE A 255 5.05 8.18 -19.53
CA ILE A 255 5.07 9.20 -20.61
C ILE A 255 3.70 9.31 -21.31
N ALA A 256 2.81 8.32 -21.14
CA ALA A 256 1.46 8.35 -21.67
C ALA A 256 0.53 9.08 -20.70
N GLY A 257 0.45 10.41 -20.79
CA GLY A 257 -0.62 11.15 -20.13
C GLY A 257 -2.00 10.64 -20.60
N GLY A 258 -2.95 10.47 -19.67
CA GLY A 258 -4.29 10.00 -20.04
C GLY A 258 -5.12 11.09 -20.74
N PRO A 259 -6.03 10.72 -21.66
CA PRO A 259 -6.73 11.68 -22.51
C PRO A 259 -7.78 12.52 -21.77
N THR A 260 -8.22 12.06 -20.59
CA THR A 260 -9.31 12.66 -19.82
C THR A 260 -8.93 12.76 -18.35
N THR A 261 -9.48 13.78 -17.69
CA THR A 261 -9.49 13.84 -16.24
C THR A 261 -10.26 12.64 -15.70
N GLN A 262 -9.69 11.97 -14.72
CA GLN A 262 -10.26 10.77 -14.11
C GLN A 262 -9.74 10.59 -12.69
N VAL A 263 -10.38 9.71 -11.94
CA VAL A 263 -10.06 9.49 -10.52
C VAL A 263 -9.61 8.07 -10.25
N LEU A 264 -8.86 7.88 -9.17
CA LEU A 264 -8.58 6.58 -8.57
C LEU A 264 -8.90 6.71 -7.08
N ASP A 265 -9.64 5.75 -6.54
CA ASP A 265 -9.91 5.73 -5.11
C ASP A 265 -8.99 4.71 -4.41
N VAL A 266 -8.50 5.07 -3.23
CA VAL A 266 -7.63 4.25 -2.37
C VAL A 266 -8.18 4.28 -0.95
N ASP A 267 -8.17 3.12 -0.28
CA ASP A 267 -8.65 3.00 1.10
C ASP A 267 -7.84 1.94 1.87
N HIS A 268 -7.86 2.04 3.20
CA HIS A 268 -7.40 1.02 4.14
C HIS A 268 -5.97 0.49 3.87
N LEU A 269 -4.99 1.39 3.79
CA LEU A 269 -3.59 1.02 3.69
C LEU A 269 -3.07 0.52 5.04
N VAL A 270 -2.47 -0.67 5.06
CA VAL A 270 -1.81 -1.25 6.23
C VAL A 270 -0.46 -1.82 5.81
N ILE A 271 0.57 -1.53 6.58
CA ILE A 271 1.92 -2.07 6.43
C ILE A 271 2.31 -2.79 7.70
N THR A 272 2.85 -3.99 7.55
CA THR A 272 3.30 -4.82 8.65
C THR A 272 4.71 -5.37 8.41
N SER A 273 5.46 -5.60 9.48
CA SER A 273 6.81 -6.21 9.44
C SER A 273 6.80 -7.73 9.23
N THR A 274 5.63 -8.35 9.36
CA THR A 274 5.41 -9.77 9.13
C THR A 274 4.25 -9.97 8.19
N LYS A 275 4.37 -10.90 7.23
CA LYS A 275 3.22 -11.31 6.41
C LYS A 275 2.13 -11.88 7.33
N PRO A 276 0.90 -11.35 7.32
CA PRO A 276 -0.19 -11.93 8.07
C PRO A 276 -0.38 -13.40 7.66
N VAL A 277 -0.53 -14.28 8.64
CA VAL A 277 -0.95 -15.65 8.36
C VAL A 277 -2.44 -15.56 8.01
N SER A 278 -2.79 -15.63 6.73
CA SER A 278 -4.20 -15.69 6.34
C SER A 278 -4.86 -16.87 7.05
N PRO A 279 -6.01 -16.70 7.72
CA PRO A 279 -6.81 -17.83 8.14
C PRO A 279 -7.15 -18.62 6.88
N GLN A 280 -6.80 -19.91 6.84
CA GLN A 280 -7.34 -20.79 5.80
C GLN A 280 -8.86 -20.82 6.01
N HIS A 281 -9.59 -20.23 5.07
CA HIS A 281 -11.04 -20.38 4.97
C HIS A 281 -11.37 -21.70 4.28
#